data_AF-A0A349CVV6-F1
#
_entry.id   AF-A0A349CVV6-F1
#
_cell.length_a   1.000
_cell.length_b   1.000
_cell.length_c   1.000
_cell.angle_alpha   90.00
_cell.angle_beta   90.00
_cell.angle_gamma   90.00
#
_symmetry.space_group_name_H-M   'P 1'
#
loop_
_entity.id
_entity.type
_entity.pdbx_description
1 polymer ?
#
loop_
_entity_poly.entity_id
_entity_poly.type
_entity_poly.pdbx_seq_one_letter_code
_entity_poly.pdbx_strand_id
1 'polypeptide(L)'
;EILTVHPKQYRDAQVIAESFRDGVPVIINLSQMSDADARRLIDFASGLSLGLYGRIERVTSKVFLLSPENVSVSGEGAVAQADPDAVPFAQTS
;
A
#
# COMPACT_ATOMS: atom_id res chain seq x y z
N GLU A 1 -1.00 17.32 6.82
CA GLU A 1 -0.52 16.40 7.86
C GLU A 1 -0.59 14.97 7.31
N ILE A 2 0.30 14.07 7.71
CA ILE A 2 0.31 12.66 7.26
C ILE A 2 0.37 11.78 8.52
N LEU A 3 -0.55 10.83 8.65
CA LEU A 3 -0.57 9.88 9.76
C LEU A 3 0.36 8.71 9.48
N THR A 4 1.19 8.31 10.44
CA THR A 4 1.95 7.05 10.35
C THR A 4 1.39 6.01 11.31
N VAL A 5 1.02 4.86 10.79
CA VAL A 5 0.50 3.72 11.56
C VAL A 5 1.48 2.56 11.51
N HIS A 6 1.75 1.95 12.67
CA HIS A 6 2.57 0.76 12.83
C HIS A 6 1.68 -0.40 13.31
N PRO A 7 0.86 -0.99 12.42
CA PRO A 7 -0.07 -2.04 12.81
C PRO A 7 0.68 -3.27 13.34
N LYS A 8 0.08 -3.91 14.35
CA LYS A 8 0.54 -5.16 14.96
C LYS A 8 -0.45 -6.30 14.73
N GLN A 9 -1.70 -5.97 14.38
CA GLN A 9 -2.78 -6.92 14.16
C GLN A 9 -3.75 -6.39 13.11
N TYR A 10 -4.51 -7.30 12.48
CA TYR A 10 -5.45 -6.94 11.42
C TYR A 10 -6.50 -5.89 11.85
N ARG A 11 -6.91 -5.89 13.12
CA ARG A 11 -7.86 -4.90 13.69
C ARG A 11 -7.37 -3.45 13.50
N ASP A 12 -6.07 -3.21 13.44
CA ASP A 12 -5.52 -1.86 13.30
C ASP A 12 -5.86 -1.23 11.93
N ALA A 13 -6.35 -2.03 10.98
CA ALA A 13 -6.95 -1.58 9.71
C ALA A 13 -8.07 -0.54 9.90
N GLN A 14 -8.78 -0.58 11.03
CA GLN A 14 -9.84 0.39 11.32
C GLN A 14 -9.31 1.84 11.38
N VAL A 15 -8.20 2.07 12.08
CA VAL A 15 -7.60 3.41 12.23
C VAL A 15 -7.14 3.96 10.88
N ILE A 16 -6.60 3.08 10.04
CA ILE A 16 -6.17 3.42 8.67
C ILE A 16 -7.40 3.85 7.85
N ALA A 17 -8.49 3.10 7.92
CA ALA A 17 -9.69 3.38 7.15
C ALA A 17 -10.42 4.65 7.59
N GLU A 18 -10.50 4.90 8.89
CA GLU A 18 -11.08 6.12 9.45
C GLU A 18 -10.30 7.34 9.00
N SER A 19 -8.97 7.33 9.20
CA SER A 19 -8.11 8.47 8.83
C SER A 19 -8.13 8.73 7.32
N PHE A 20 -8.09 7.68 6.51
CA PHE A 20 -8.15 7.79 5.06
C PHE A 20 -9.48 8.38 4.58
N ARG A 21 -10.61 7.96 5.17
CA ARG A 21 -11.94 8.52 4.88
C ARG A 21 -12.06 9.99 5.28
N ASP A 22 -11.35 10.40 6.31
CA ASP A 22 -11.28 11.79 6.77
C ASP A 22 -10.36 12.65 5.88
N GLY A 23 -9.82 12.09 4.78
CA GLY A 23 -8.98 12.80 3.84
C GLY A 23 -7.52 12.95 4.29
N VAL A 24 -7.10 12.19 5.31
CA VAL A 24 -5.73 12.21 5.82
C VAL A 24 -4.90 11.13 5.11
N PRO A 25 -3.77 11.47 4.46
CA PRO A 25 -2.84 10.48 3.94
C PRO A 25 -2.24 9.62 5.06
N VAL A 26 -2.05 8.33 4.79
CA VAL A 26 -1.60 7.35 5.80
C VAL A 26 -0.37 6.60 5.31
N ILE A 27 0.74 6.69 6.06
CA ILE A 27 1.88 5.78 5.92
C ILE A 27 1.63 4.56 6.80
N ILE A 28 1.68 3.37 6.20
CA ILE A 28 1.51 2.09 6.89
C ILE A 28 2.86 1.37 6.94
N ASN A 29 3.37 1.12 8.14
CA ASN A 29 4.59 0.35 8.37
C ASN A 29 4.28 -1.05 8.92
N LEU A 30 4.39 -2.05 8.06
CA LEU A 30 4.05 -3.45 8.32
C LEU A 30 5.20 -4.26 8.95
N SER A 31 6.28 -3.60 9.40
CA SER A 31 7.48 -4.30 9.92
C SER A 31 7.21 -5.13 11.19
N GLN A 32 6.08 -4.92 11.87
CA GLN A 32 5.70 -5.63 13.09
C GLN A 32 4.60 -6.69 12.85
N MET A 33 4.22 -6.93 11.59
CA MET A 33 3.22 -7.93 11.22
C MET A 33 3.87 -9.16 10.59
N SER A 34 3.23 -10.32 10.76
CA SER A 34 3.54 -11.51 9.97
C SER A 34 3.32 -11.25 8.47
N ASP A 35 3.98 -11.98 7.58
CA ASP A 35 3.78 -11.82 6.13
C ASP A 35 2.32 -12.08 5.71
N ALA A 36 1.67 -13.06 6.34
CA ALA A 36 0.27 -13.37 6.10
C ALA A 36 -0.66 -12.22 6.50
N ASP A 37 -0.47 -11.63 7.69
CA ASP A 37 -1.31 -10.52 8.14
C ASP A 37 -1.01 -9.23 7.39
N ALA A 38 0.27 -8.98 7.06
CA ALA A 38 0.68 -7.86 6.23
C ALA A 38 0.00 -7.91 4.86
N ARG A 39 -0.04 -9.08 4.22
CA ARG A 39 -0.71 -9.25 2.93
C ARG A 39 -2.21 -8.97 3.01
N ARG A 40 -2.88 -9.52 4.02
CA ARG A 40 -4.30 -9.25 4.26
C ARG A 40 -4.59 -7.77 4.47
N LEU A 41 -3.70 -7.06 5.17
CA LEU A 41 -3.86 -5.62 5.42
C LEU A 41 -3.61 -4.79 4.15
N ILE A 42 -2.68 -5.22 3.28
CA ILE A 42 -2.48 -4.60 1.95
C ILE A 42 -3.70 -4.83 1.05
N ASP A 43 -4.28 -6.04 1.05
CA ASP A 43 -5.48 -6.34 0.26
C ASP A 43 -6.66 -5.47 0.71
N PHE A 44 -6.84 -5.33 2.02
CA PHE A 44 -7.82 -4.41 2.60
C PHE A 44 -7.57 -2.96 2.16
N ALA A 45 -6.34 -2.47 2.30
CA ALA A 45 -5.96 -1.10 1.96
C ALA A 45 -6.13 -0.81 0.46
N SER A 46 -5.86 -1.79 -0.40
CA SER A 46 -6.06 -1.70 -1.85
C SER A 46 -7.55 -1.64 -2.21
N GLY A 47 -8.38 -2.45 -1.54
CA GLY A 47 -9.84 -2.38 -1.69
C GLY A 47 -10.41 -1.04 -1.20
N LEU A 48 -9.89 -0.52 -0.08
CA LEU A 48 -10.25 0.78 0.47
C LEU A 48 -9.90 1.92 -0.50
N SER A 49 -8.67 1.95 -1.02
CA SER A 49 -8.24 2.98 -1.97
C SER A 49 -9.06 2.91 -3.25
N LEU A 50 -9.32 1.71 -3.78
CA LEU A 50 -10.13 1.53 -4.98
C LEU A 50 -11.58 2.00 -4.77
N GLY A 51 -12.19 1.62 -3.65
CA GLY A 51 -13.58 1.97 -3.34
C GLY A 51 -13.81 3.46 -3.06
N LEU A 52 -12.76 4.20 -2.74
CA LEU A 52 -12.80 5.64 -2.40
C LEU A 52 -11.92 6.49 -3.33
N TYR A 53 -11.63 5.98 -4.53
CA TYR A 53 -10.88 6.67 -5.59
C TYR A 53 -9.52 7.25 -5.18
N GLY A 54 -8.92 6.72 -4.13
CA GLY A 54 -7.56 7.08 -3.73
C GLY A 54 -6.51 6.17 -4.34
N ARG A 55 -5.28 6.30 -3.84
CA ARG A 55 -4.13 5.52 -4.31
C ARG A 55 -3.43 4.83 -3.14
N ILE A 56 -2.83 3.68 -3.46
CA ILE A 56 -1.89 2.98 -2.59
C ILE A 56 -0.57 2.83 -3.34
N GLU A 57 0.53 3.24 -2.71
CA GLU A 57 1.86 3.23 -3.29
C GLU A 57 2.83 2.53 -2.34
N ARG A 58 3.67 1.65 -2.89
CA ARG A 58 4.72 1.01 -2.10
C ARG A 58 5.91 1.97 -2.00
N VAL A 59 6.26 2.37 -0.78
CA VAL A 59 7.43 3.22 -0.52
C VAL A 59 8.68 2.35 -0.37
N THR A 60 8.59 1.27 0.40
CA THR A 60 9.63 0.24 0.56
C THR A 60 9.01 -1.14 0.77
N SER A 61 9.82 -2.16 1.12
CA SER A 61 9.34 -3.54 1.21
C SER A 61 8.13 -3.71 2.14
N LYS A 62 8.14 -3.04 3.29
CA LYS A 62 7.13 -3.12 4.35
C LYS A 62 6.46 -1.78 4.66
N VAL A 63 6.63 -0.77 3.80
CA VAL A 63 6.07 0.57 4.02
C VAL A 63 5.27 0.99 2.80
N PHE A 64 4.02 1.38 3.03
CA PHE A 64 3.07 1.80 2.00
C PHE A 64 2.51 3.19 2.34
N LEU A 65 2.17 3.95 1.32
CA LEU A 65 1.48 5.23 1.42
C LEU A 65 0.07 5.08 0.82
N LEU A 66 -0.93 5.44 1.59
CA LEU A 66 -2.30 5.63 1.12
C LEU A 66 -2.57 7.13 0.97
N SER A 67 -3.02 7.52 -0.21
CA SER A 67 -3.35 8.90 -0.57
C SER A 67 -4.83 8.99 -0.95
N PRO A 68 -5.67 9.73 -0.20
CA PRO A 68 -7.07 9.97 -0.57
C PRO A 68 -7.19 10.71 -1.91
N GLU A 69 -8.35 10.63 -2.57
CA GLU A 69 -8.60 11.19 -3.92
C GLU A 69 -8.20 12.67 -4.06
N ASN A 70 -8.46 13.47 -3.02
CA ASN A 70 -8.20 14.91 -3.01
C ASN A 70 -6.73 15.30 -2.70
N VAL A 71 -5.85 14.33 -2.46
CA VAL A 71 -4.44 14.58 -2.14
C VAL A 71 -3.57 14.21 -3.33
N SER A 72 -3.06 15.24 -4.02
CA SER A 72 -2.02 15.06 -5.03
C SER A 72 -0.65 14.89 -4.35
N VAL A 73 -0.19 13.65 -4.24
CA VAL A 73 1.20 13.36 -3.86
C VAL A 73 2.05 13.38 -5.14
N SER A 74 2.84 14.44 -5.31
CA SER A 74 3.89 14.49 -6.34
C SER A 74 5.09 13.68 -5.87
N GLY A 75 5.02 12.35 -6.03
CA GLY A 75 6.12 11.44 -5.76
C GLY A 75 6.72 10.93 -7.07
N GLU A 76 7.88 11.44 -7.47
CA GLU A 76 8.76 10.75 -8.43
C GLU A 76 9.22 9.43 -7.78
N GLY A 77 8.46 8.37 -8.00
CA GLY A 77 8.69 7.07 -7.38
C GLY A 77 8.22 5.91 -8.25
N ALA A 78 8.21 6.09 -9.58
CA ALA A 78 8.10 4.97 -10.51
C ALA A 78 9.44 4.23 -10.56
N VAL A 79 9.79 3.51 -9.49
CA VAL A 79 10.67 2.35 -9.67
C VAL A 79 9.82 1.27 -10.30
N ALA A 80 9.89 1.18 -11.63
CA ALA A 80 9.40 0.06 -12.38
C ALA A 80 9.96 -1.21 -11.73
N GLN A 81 9.10 -1.97 -11.06
CA GLN A 81 9.48 -3.27 -10.52
C GLN A 81 9.65 -4.20 -11.72
N ALA A 82 10.88 -4.30 -12.21
CA ALA A 82 11.28 -5.37 -13.12
C ALA A 82 11.11 -6.69 -12.37
N ASP A 83 10.26 -7.55 -12.91
CA ASP A 83 10.08 -8.92 -12.43
C ASP A 83 11.34 -9.72 -12.76
N PRO A 84 12.13 -10.18 -11.76
CA PRO A 84 13.33 -10.98 -12.02
C PRO A 84 13.01 -12.42 -12.46
N ASP A 85 11.74 -12.86 -12.36
CA ASP A 85 11.30 -14.23 -12.69
C ASP A 85 10.48 -14.31 -14.00
N ALA A 86 10.51 -13.27 -14.83
CA ALA A 86 9.94 -13.33 -16.17
C ALA A 86 10.76 -14.29 -17.04
N VAL A 87 10.39 -15.57 -17.03
CA VAL A 87 10.98 -16.61 -17.88
C VAL A 87 10.71 -16.23 -19.34
N PRO A 88 11.73 -15.97 -20.17
CA PRO A 88 11.51 -15.75 -21.59
C PRO A 88 11.09 -17.10 -22.20
N PHE A 89 9.89 -17.15 -22.76
CA PHE A 89 9.48 -18.28 -23.60
C PHE A 89 10.50 -18.40 -24.73
N ALA A 90 11.30 -19.47 -24.68
CA ALA A 90 12.25 -19.80 -25.72
C ALA A 90 11.47 -20.04 -27.03
N GLN A 91 11.72 -19.19 -28.02
CA GLN A 91 11.47 -19.55 -29.41
C GLN A 91 12.48 -20.62 -29.79
N THR A 92 11.99 -21.82 -30.07
CA THR A 92 12.74 -22.82 -30.84
C THR A 92 11.85 -23.46 -31.88
N SER A 93 12.31 -23.29 -33.12
CA SER A 93 12.03 -24.02 -34.37
C SER A 93 10.76 -23.66 -35.13
#